data_AF-A0A1Y2T506-F1
#
_entry.id   AF-A0A1Y2T506-F1
#
_cell.length_a   1.000
_cell.length_b   1.000
_cell.length_c   1.000
_cell.angle_alpha   90.00
_cell.angle_beta   90.00
_cell.angle_gamma   90.00
#
_symmetry.space_group_name_H-M   'P 1'
#
loop_
_entity.id
_entity.type
_entity.pdbx_description
1 polymer ?
#
loop_
_entity_poly.entity_id
_entity_poly.type
_entity_poly.pdbx_seq_one_letter_code
_entity_poly.pdbx_strand_id
1 'polypeptide(L)'
;MAAVRRILVTVPASLLEQVDGLAALERTDRDALIQEAVRIYVEERKKRDMREQLRRGYREMSRINLTLAEEGPIFERIGSLP
;
A
#
# COMPACT_ATOMS: atom_id res chain seq x y z
N MET A 1 -12.90 -16.25 16.37
CA MET A 1 -12.92 -14.80 16.69
C MET A 1 -11.47 -14.35 16.78
N ALA A 2 -11.06 -13.33 16.02
CA ALA A 2 -9.72 -12.76 16.15
C ALA A 2 -9.57 -12.15 17.55
N ALA A 3 -8.41 -12.30 18.18
CA ALA A 3 -8.16 -11.76 19.52
C ALA A 3 -8.13 -10.23 19.46
N VAL A 4 -9.06 -9.57 20.17
CA VAL A 4 -9.05 -8.11 20.35
C VAL A 4 -8.08 -7.76 21.46
N ARG A 5 -7.19 -6.80 21.22
CA ARG A 5 -6.32 -6.23 22.26
C ARG A 5 -6.61 -4.75 22.43
N ARG A 6 -6.64 -4.27 23.68
CA ARG A 6 -6.72 -2.84 24.00
C ARG A 6 -5.31 -2.25 24.01
N ILE A 7 -5.19 -1.03 23.50
CA ILE A 7 -3.97 -0.24 23.54
C ILE A 7 -4.29 1.11 24.21
N LEU A 8 -3.32 1.66 24.94
CA LEU A 8 -3.38 3.01 25.49
C LEU A 8 -2.43 3.89 24.66
N VAL A 9 -2.92 5.02 24.18
CA VAL A 9 -2.14 5.97 23.39
C VAL A 9 -2.26 7.36 23.98
N THR A 10 -1.16 8.12 23.95
CA THR A 10 -1.14 9.53 24.34
C THR A 10 -1.12 10.37 23.07
N VAL A 11 -2.06 11.30 22.96
CA VAL A 11 -2.19 12.21 21.82
C VAL A 11 -2.35 13.65 22.33
N PRO A 12 -1.98 14.66 21.53
CA PRO A 12 -2.25 16.06 21.88
C PRO A 12 -3.75 16.30 22.08
N ALA A 13 -4.12 17.07 23.09
CA ALA A 13 -5.52 17.40 23.38
C ALA A 13 -6.23 18.04 22.17
N SER A 14 -5.53 18.94 21.47
CA SER A 14 -6.05 19.58 20.26
C SER A 14 -6.34 18.62 19.11
N LEU A 15 -5.61 17.50 19.01
CA LEU A 15 -5.89 16.46 18.03
C LEU A 15 -7.10 15.63 18.46
N LEU A 16 -7.22 15.32 19.75
CA LEU A 16 -8.37 14.61 20.29
C LEU A 16 -9.66 15.40 20.10
N GLU A 17 -9.63 16.72 20.29
CA GLU A 17 -10.78 17.61 20.03
C GLU A 17 -11.22 17.57 18.56
N GLN A 18 -10.26 17.54 17.62
CA GLN A 18 -10.58 17.40 16.18
C GLN A 18 -11.21 16.04 15.87
N VAL A 19 -10.69 14.97 16.47
CA VAL A 19 -11.26 13.62 16.37
C VAL A 19 -12.68 13.59 16.92
N ASP A 20 -12.92 14.22 18.06
CA ASP A 20 -14.24 14.30 18.69
C ASP A 20 -15.24 15.05 17.80
N GLY A 21 -14.81 16.16 17.20
CA GLY A 21 -15.62 16.93 16.25
C GLY A 21 -15.98 16.11 15.00
N LEU A 22 -15.03 15.35 14.46
CA LEU A 22 -15.26 14.50 13.29
C LEU A 22 -16.19 13.32 13.63
N ALA A 23 -15.97 12.68 14.79
CA ALA A 23 -16.82 11.59 15.28
C ALA A 23 -18.28 12.05 15.45
N ALA A 24 -18.48 13.26 16.00
CA ALA A 24 -19.80 13.86 16.14
C ALA A 24 -20.46 14.15 14.77
N LEU A 25 -19.71 14.68 13.80
CA LEU A 25 -20.19 14.95 12.44
C LEU A 25 -20.64 13.66 11.73
N GLU A 26 -19.84 12.61 11.84
CA GLU A 26 -20.07 11.30 11.21
C GLU A 26 -21.05 10.41 11.99
N ARG A 27 -21.52 10.87 13.16
CA ARG A 27 -22.37 10.11 14.09
C ARG A 27 -21.78 8.75 14.45
N THR A 28 -20.47 8.74 14.71
CA THR A 28 -19.69 7.56 15.09
C THR A 28 -18.98 7.77 16.41
N ASP A 29 -18.45 6.70 16.98
CA ASP A 29 -17.66 6.77 18.21
C ASP A 29 -16.17 7.00 17.91
N ARG A 30 -15.48 7.64 18.86
CA ARG A 30 -14.03 7.90 18.78
C ARG A 30 -13.23 6.64 18.48
N ASP A 31 -13.57 5.54 19.17
CA ASP A 31 -12.89 4.26 19.01
C ASP A 31 -13.05 3.70 17.60
N ALA A 32 -14.25 3.79 17.01
CA ALA A 32 -14.51 3.33 15.65
C ALA A 32 -13.73 4.16 14.64
N LEU A 33 -13.70 5.49 14.81
CA LEU A 33 -12.95 6.39 13.95
C LEU A 33 -11.44 6.13 14.03
N ILE A 34 -10.90 5.94 15.24
CA ILE A 34 -9.48 5.63 15.45
C ILE A 34 -9.13 4.28 14.85
N GLN A 35 -9.96 3.25 15.05
CA GLN A 35 -9.74 1.93 14.46
C GLN A 35 -9.74 1.98 12.93
N GLU A 36 -10.67 2.73 12.34
CA GLU A 36 -10.76 2.91 10.91
C GLU A 36 -9.53 3.64 10.35
N ALA A 37 -9.12 4.73 11.00
CA ALA A 37 -7.93 5.48 10.62
C ALA A 37 -6.66 4.60 10.66
N VAL A 38 -6.50 3.80 11.72
CA VAL A 38 -5.37 2.86 11.86
C VAL A 38 -5.42 1.79 10.76
N ARG A 39 -6.59 1.22 10.47
CA ARG A 39 -6.76 0.23 9.40
C ARG A 39 -6.36 0.79 8.04
N ILE A 40 -6.86 1.97 7.70
CA ILE A 40 -6.54 2.65 6.44
C ILE A 40 -5.04 2.92 6.35
N TYR A 41 -4.45 3.46 7.42
CA TYR A 41 -3.02 3.77 7.46
C TYR A 41 -2.15 2.53 7.20
N VAL A 42 -2.46 1.41 7.84
CA VAL A 42 -1.72 0.15 7.66
C VAL A 42 -1.83 -0.37 6.22
N GLU A 43 -3.03 -0.36 5.63
CA GLU A 43 -3.23 -0.84 4.26
C GLU A 43 -2.54 0.05 3.22
N GLU A 44 -2.61 1.39 3.37
CA GLU A 44 -1.90 2.30 2.48
C GLU A 44 -0.37 2.17 2.62
N ARG A 45 0.12 1.92 3.83
CA ARG A 45 1.56 1.67 4.04
C ARG A 45 2.02 0.40 3.31
N LYS A 46 1.27 -0.70 3.42
CA LYS A 46 1.57 -1.95 2.69
C LYS A 46 1.60 -1.75 1.19
N LYS A 47 0.61 -1.03 0.63
CA LYS A 47 0.57 -0.72 -0.81
C LYS A 47 1.80 0.08 -1.26
N ARG A 48 2.21 1.07 -0.45
CA ARG A 48 3.41 1.86 -0.74
C ARG A 48 4.67 1.00 -0.75
N ASP A 49 4.82 0.14 0.25
CA ASP A 49 5.99 -0.73 0.38
C ASP A 49 6.05 -1.75 -0.77
N MET A 50 4.91 -2.34 -1.15
CA MET A 50 4.82 -3.23 -2.31
C MET A 50 5.22 -2.53 -3.62
N ARG A 51 4.74 -1.30 -3.85
CA ARG A 51 5.11 -0.53 -5.04
C ARG A 51 6.62 -0.24 -5.09
N GLU A 52 7.23 0.02 -3.95
CA GLU A 52 8.69 0.26 -3.90
C GLU A 52 9.48 -1.02 -4.15
N GLN A 53 9.05 -2.15 -3.58
CA GLN A 53 9.64 -3.45 -3.87
C GLN A 53 9.55 -3.81 -5.37
N LEU A 54 8.40 -3.57 -6.00
CA LEU A 54 8.24 -3.77 -7.44
C LEU A 54 9.21 -2.90 -8.23
N ARG A 55 9.28 -1.59 -7.95
CA ARG A 55 10.22 -0.68 -8.62
C ARG A 55 11.66 -1.14 -8.47
N ARG A 56 12.05 -1.58 -7.27
CA ARG A 56 13.38 -2.09 -7.01
C ARG A 56 13.67 -3.34 -7.84
N GLY A 57 12.78 -4.33 -7.82
CA GLY A 57 12.94 -5.55 -8.60
C GLY A 57 13.04 -5.27 -10.12
N TYR A 58 12.22 -4.36 -10.64
CA TYR A 58 12.29 -3.95 -12.05
C TYR A 58 13.62 -3.27 -12.41
N ARG A 59 14.20 -2.47 -11.51
CA ARG A 59 15.52 -1.87 -11.73
C ARG A 59 16.63 -2.93 -11.69
N GLU A 60 16.57 -3.84 -10.73
CA GLU A 60 17.55 -4.93 -10.58
C GLU A 60 17.55 -5.85 -11.82
N MET A 61 16.37 -6.13 -12.37
CA MET A 61 16.19 -6.96 -13.57
C MET A 61 16.24 -6.19 -14.89
N SER A 62 16.44 -4.86 -14.85
CA SER A 62 16.33 -4.00 -16.04
C SER A 62 17.21 -4.45 -17.20
N ARG A 63 18.45 -4.86 -16.92
CA ARG A 63 19.39 -5.33 -17.93
C ARG A 63 18.96 -6.67 -18.55
N ILE A 64 18.48 -7.61 -17.74
CA ILE A 64 17.98 -8.91 -18.22
C ILE A 64 16.71 -8.71 -19.06
N ASN A 65 15.78 -7.89 -18.56
CA ASN A 65 14.54 -7.56 -19.28
C ASN A 65 14.81 -6.85 -20.61
N LEU A 66 15.81 -5.96 -20.66
CA LEU A 66 16.25 -5.30 -21.89
C LEU A 66 16.80 -6.32 -22.89
N THR A 67 17.73 -7.17 -22.46
CA THR A 67 18.30 -8.23 -23.33
C THR A 67 17.22 -9.16 -23.87
N LEU A 68 16.28 -9.62 -23.04
CA LEU A 68 15.16 -10.46 -23.49
C LEU A 68 14.23 -9.74 -24.47
N ALA A 69 13.97 -8.44 -24.27
CA ALA A 69 13.14 -7.64 -25.17
C ALA A 69 13.84 -7.39 -26.53
N GLU A 70 15.16 -7.27 -26.54
CA GLU A 70 15.98 -7.13 -27.75
C GLU A 70 16.15 -8.47 -28.50
N GLU A 71 16.13 -9.60 -27.78
CA GLU A 71 16.21 -10.95 -28.36
C GLU A 71 14.85 -11.45 -28.89
N GLY A 72 13.73 -11.01 -28.30
CA GLY A 72 12.36 -11.34 -28.73
C GLY A 72 12.03 -11.15 -30.22
N PRO A 73 12.41 -10.04 -30.88
CA PRO A 73 12.15 -9.85 -32.32
C PRO A 73 12.90 -10.85 -33.23
N ILE A 74 13.90 -11.59 -32.72
CA ILE A 74 14.57 -12.65 -33.47
C ILE A 74 13.66 -13.89 -33.59
N PHE A 75 12.88 -14.21 -32.56
CA PHE A 75 12.01 -15.40 -32.57
C PHE A 75 10.77 -15.23 -33.48
N GLU A 76 10.18 -14.03 -33.55
CA GLU A 76 9.09 -13.72 -34.49
C GLU A 76 9.55 -13.77 -35.96
N ARG A 77 10.83 -13.48 -36.23
CA ARG A 77 11.42 -13.56 -37.58
C ARG A 77 11.70 -14.98 -38.05
N ILE A 78 11.99 -15.91 -37.15
CA ILE A 78 12.28 -17.31 -37.49
C ILE A 78 10.98 -18.11 -37.66
N GLY A 79 9.89 -17.73 -36.99
CA GLY A 79 8.55 -18.32 -37.17
C GLY A 79 7.74 -17.75 -38.35
N SER A 80 8.29 -16.80 -39.11
CA SER A 80 7.64 -16.15 -40.26
C SER A 80 8.43 -16.26 -41.58
N LEU A 81 9.45 -17.11 -41.62
CA LEU A 81 10.04 -17.56 -42.89
C LEU A 81 9.11 -18.64 -43.50
N PRO A 82 8.72 -18.51 -44.79
CA PRO A 82 7.88 -19.49 -45.47
C PRO A 82 8.55 -20.85 -45.64
#